data_AF-A0A0F2JHK9-F1
#
_entry.id   AF-A0A0F2JHK9-F1
#
_cell.length_a   1.000
_cell.length_b   1.000
_cell.length_c   1.000
_cell.angle_alpha   90.00
_cell.angle_beta   90.00
_cell.angle_gamma   90.00
#
_symmetry.space_group_name_H-M   'P 1'
#
loop_
_entity.id
_entity.type
_entity.pdbx_description
1 polymer ?
#
loop_
_entity_poly.entity_id
_entity_poly.type
_entity_poly.pdbx_seq_one_letter_code
_entity_poly.pdbx_strand_id
1 'polypeptide(L)'
;MAIEETSQIYNGDFLLVQDIMPDFPDGWSKIGGDSSTVWEWTGTPLGPRELIILHPTGPRAGILQAADVFIQAADHQRWEVSAALQTNPPGVSSYIRVYMGSSGAQREFCLTPSDQPEIFKVVFTTPVGTNGFRIEIGIIGPGVLVIHALEAFRRYPHQTVKLDEKGKLFANRVDAVGQIQSPVNVKLISPLPIPVSFQSTVTNDIRDITPLRDGIRLYSSEGNPLASTPDGMLKVQVVNTDNYRESIEYVMANVMSATTETRDISSLKVFSYAVHNRGLVSAYVVLGISPDGLIWYSDSFEKEVVASGLLPFTSSYFLRYVRLTYRTSSGTAPLTIWIQAKY
;
A
#
# COMPACT_ATOMS: atom_id res chain seq x y z
N MET A 1 -3.73 16.24 21.13
CA MET A 1 -4.41 17.09 20.13
C MET A 1 -4.19 16.40 18.80
N ALA A 2 -5.18 15.67 18.31
CA ALA A 2 -5.07 14.99 17.02
C ALA A 2 -4.99 16.08 15.94
N ILE A 3 -3.98 16.01 15.08
CA ILE A 3 -3.98 16.82 13.87
C ILE A 3 -5.12 16.24 13.04
N GLU A 4 -6.20 16.99 12.85
CA GLU A 4 -7.23 16.61 11.88
C GLU A 4 -6.54 16.49 10.53
N GLU A 5 -6.52 15.27 10.00
CA GLU A 5 -5.99 15.03 8.66
C GLU A 5 -6.88 15.79 7.69
N THR A 6 -6.30 16.77 6.99
CA THR A 6 -7.03 17.51 5.96
C THR A 6 -7.13 16.65 4.70
N SER A 7 -8.33 16.58 4.14
CA SER A 7 -8.56 15.95 2.83
C SER A 7 -7.68 16.62 1.78
N GLN A 8 -7.11 15.82 0.87
CA GLN A 8 -6.31 16.33 -0.25
C GLN A 8 -7.12 16.47 -1.55
N ILE A 9 -8.42 16.18 -1.51
CA ILE A 9 -9.33 16.45 -2.62
C ILE A 9 -9.69 17.93 -2.60
N TYR A 10 -9.35 18.64 -3.67
CA TYR A 10 -9.82 20.00 -3.87
C TYR A 10 -11.35 20.01 -4.03
N ASN A 11 -12.03 20.86 -3.25
CA ASN A 11 -13.48 21.07 -3.30
C ASN A 11 -14.28 19.75 -3.24
N GLY A 12 -13.84 18.81 -2.41
CA GLY A 12 -14.51 17.53 -2.21
C GLY A 12 -15.82 17.62 -1.42
N ASP A 13 -16.04 18.74 -0.73
CA ASP A 13 -17.27 19.12 -0.02
C ASP A 13 -18.25 19.94 -0.91
N PHE A 14 -17.85 20.21 -2.16
CA PHE A 14 -18.60 20.94 -3.15
C PHE A 14 -19.06 22.34 -2.70
N LEU A 15 -18.28 23.05 -1.87
CA LEU A 15 -18.63 24.40 -1.41
C LEU A 15 -18.26 25.50 -2.41
N LEU A 16 -17.23 25.29 -3.24
CA LEU A 16 -16.73 26.27 -4.19
C LEU A 16 -17.44 26.18 -5.55
N VAL A 17 -17.75 27.34 -6.12
CA VAL A 17 -18.44 27.50 -7.42
C VAL A 17 -17.46 27.76 -8.53
N GLN A 18 -17.71 27.15 -9.69
CA GLN A 18 -16.91 27.42 -10.87
C GLN A 18 -17.28 28.78 -11.47
N ASP A 19 -16.29 29.65 -11.71
CA ASP A 19 -16.51 31.01 -12.25
C ASP A 19 -17.21 31.01 -13.61
N ILE A 20 -16.92 30.00 -14.44
CA ILE A 20 -17.44 29.90 -15.83
C ILE A 20 -18.82 29.22 -15.85
N MET A 21 -19.13 28.38 -14.87
CA MET A 21 -20.34 27.55 -14.80
C MET A 21 -20.89 27.57 -13.37
N PRO A 22 -21.64 28.62 -13.00
CA PRO A 22 -22.02 28.86 -11.60
C PRO A 22 -22.99 27.82 -11.03
N ASP A 23 -23.54 26.94 -11.86
CA ASP A 23 -24.39 25.81 -11.53
C ASP A 23 -23.61 24.50 -11.33
N PHE A 24 -22.29 24.55 -11.23
CA PHE A 24 -21.44 23.37 -11.02
C PHE A 24 -20.28 23.63 -10.05
N PRO A 25 -19.86 22.63 -9.24
CA PRO A 25 -18.77 22.80 -8.30
C PRO A 25 -17.42 22.97 -9.02
N ASP A 26 -16.62 23.90 -8.53
CA ASP A 26 -15.28 24.18 -9.06
C ASP A 26 -14.35 22.96 -8.95
N GLY A 27 -13.47 22.78 -9.93
CA GLY A 27 -12.54 21.65 -9.98
C GLY A 27 -13.15 20.30 -10.40
N TRP A 28 -14.45 20.26 -10.75
CA TRP A 28 -15.12 19.05 -11.22
C TRP A 28 -15.67 19.22 -12.63
N SER A 29 -15.82 18.12 -13.36
CA SER A 29 -16.41 18.11 -14.71
C SER A 29 -17.38 16.94 -14.86
N LYS A 30 -18.48 17.17 -15.59
CA LYS A 30 -19.45 16.14 -15.97
C LYS A 30 -18.78 15.14 -16.92
N ILE A 31 -18.99 13.84 -16.71
CA ILE A 31 -18.45 12.80 -17.61
C ILE A 31 -19.47 11.67 -17.84
N GLY A 32 -19.47 11.13 -19.06
CA GLY A 32 -20.46 10.12 -19.46
C GLY A 32 -21.87 10.71 -19.59
N GLY A 33 -22.87 9.89 -19.31
CA GLY A 33 -24.27 10.21 -19.50
C GLY A 33 -24.69 10.28 -20.98
N ASP A 34 -25.96 10.52 -21.17
CA ASP A 34 -26.60 10.77 -22.47
C ASP A 34 -27.40 12.08 -22.43
N SER A 35 -28.17 12.37 -23.48
CA SER A 35 -28.98 13.59 -23.57
C SER A 35 -30.07 13.72 -22.51
N SER A 36 -30.39 12.65 -21.80
CA SER A 36 -31.40 12.62 -20.74
C SER A 36 -30.79 12.67 -19.34
N THR A 37 -29.47 12.61 -19.24
CA THR A 37 -28.75 12.65 -17.97
C THR A 37 -28.65 14.09 -17.48
N VAL A 38 -28.98 14.31 -16.21
CA VAL A 38 -28.95 15.64 -15.57
C VAL A 38 -28.03 15.59 -14.36
N TRP A 39 -27.22 16.63 -14.22
CA TRP A 39 -26.40 16.86 -13.03
C TRP A 39 -26.93 18.11 -12.34
N GLU A 40 -27.33 17.97 -11.09
CA GLU A 40 -27.82 19.07 -10.27
C GLU A 40 -26.87 19.28 -9.11
N TRP A 41 -26.45 20.52 -8.91
CA TRP A 41 -25.65 20.93 -7.76
C TRP A 41 -26.53 21.73 -6.82
N THR A 42 -26.83 21.15 -5.67
CA THR A 42 -27.84 21.68 -4.74
C THR A 42 -27.22 21.92 -3.36
N GLY A 43 -27.88 22.76 -2.56
CA GLY A 43 -27.45 23.11 -1.20
C GLY A 43 -27.37 24.61 -0.99
N THR A 44 -27.03 25.02 0.24
CA THR A 44 -26.91 26.44 0.58
C THR A 44 -25.46 26.91 0.43
N PRO A 45 -25.19 28.20 0.17
CA PRO A 45 -23.82 28.72 0.13
C PRO A 45 -23.01 28.57 1.42
N LEU A 46 -23.68 28.34 2.56
CA LEU A 46 -23.07 28.23 3.88
C LEU A 46 -23.34 26.87 4.55
N GLY A 47 -23.88 25.89 3.81
CA GLY A 47 -24.27 24.60 4.34
C GLY A 47 -23.84 23.46 3.42
N PRO A 48 -24.19 22.20 3.76
CA PRO A 48 -23.81 21.04 2.96
C PRO A 48 -24.33 21.22 1.53
N ARG A 49 -23.43 21.04 0.58
CA ARG A 49 -23.75 20.97 -0.85
C ARG A 49 -23.57 19.54 -1.30
N GLU A 50 -24.43 19.13 -2.21
CA GLU A 50 -24.42 17.79 -2.76
C GLU A 50 -24.54 17.87 -4.28
N LEU A 51 -24.00 16.86 -4.93
CA LEU A 51 -24.14 16.69 -6.35
C LEU A 51 -25.05 15.50 -6.64
N ILE A 52 -26.11 15.76 -7.37
CA ILE A 52 -27.10 14.77 -7.78
C ILE A 52 -26.88 14.45 -9.25
N ILE A 53 -26.80 13.16 -9.58
CA ILE A 53 -26.74 12.64 -10.94
C ILE A 53 -28.03 11.87 -11.18
N LEU A 54 -28.91 12.45 -11.99
CA LEU A 54 -30.16 11.84 -12.47
C LEU A 54 -29.85 11.17 -13.81
N HIS A 55 -29.76 9.84 -13.83
CA HIS A 55 -29.36 9.08 -15.02
C HIS A 55 -30.46 8.07 -15.39
N PRO A 56 -31.45 8.43 -16.22
CA PRO A 56 -32.58 7.54 -16.50
C PRO A 56 -32.25 6.44 -17.52
N THR A 57 -31.25 6.65 -18.39
CA THR A 57 -30.81 5.70 -19.42
C THR A 57 -29.31 5.79 -19.64
N GLY A 58 -28.71 4.73 -20.17
CA GLY A 58 -27.29 4.69 -20.53
C GLY A 58 -26.45 3.77 -19.64
N PRO A 59 -25.17 3.57 -20.00
CA PRO A 59 -24.31 2.63 -19.29
C PRO A 59 -23.72 3.24 -18.01
N ARG A 60 -23.39 4.54 -18.02
CA ARG A 60 -22.78 5.25 -16.88
C ARG A 60 -22.87 6.77 -17.01
N ALA A 61 -22.88 7.44 -15.88
CA ALA A 61 -22.68 8.88 -15.74
C ALA A 61 -21.88 9.17 -14.48
N GLY A 62 -21.16 10.29 -14.43
CA GLY A 62 -20.33 10.62 -13.28
C GLY A 62 -19.81 12.06 -13.30
N ILE A 63 -18.92 12.32 -12.34
CA ILE A 63 -18.04 13.48 -12.33
C ILE A 63 -16.59 13.04 -12.25
N LEU A 64 -15.70 13.84 -12.82
CA LEU A 64 -14.27 13.64 -12.81
C LEU A 64 -13.59 14.92 -12.36
N GLN A 65 -12.58 14.81 -11.49
CA GLN A 65 -11.72 15.96 -11.15
C GLN A 65 -11.07 16.54 -12.41
N ALA A 66 -11.12 17.86 -12.54
CA ALA A 66 -10.51 18.58 -13.63
C ALA A 66 -8.97 18.36 -13.65
N ALA A 67 -8.35 18.58 -14.81
CA ALA A 67 -6.95 18.23 -15.04
C ALA A 67 -5.97 19.08 -14.20
N ASP A 68 -6.38 20.26 -13.80
CA ASP A 68 -5.63 21.27 -13.04
C ASP A 68 -5.70 21.07 -11.51
N VAL A 69 -6.66 20.27 -11.01
CA VAL A 69 -6.86 19.99 -9.58
C VAL A 69 -6.56 18.55 -9.18
N PHE A 70 -5.62 17.91 -9.88
CA PHE A 70 -5.21 16.54 -9.57
C PHE A 70 -4.46 16.46 -8.22
N ILE A 71 -4.55 15.29 -7.58
CA ILE A 71 -3.96 15.04 -6.27
C ILE A 71 -2.52 14.59 -6.47
N GLN A 72 -1.57 15.33 -5.87
CA GLN A 72 -0.15 15.02 -5.95
C GLN A 72 0.17 13.73 -5.19
N ALA A 73 0.77 12.78 -5.86
CA ALA A 73 1.15 11.49 -5.30
C ALA A 73 2.51 11.04 -5.85
N ALA A 74 3.20 10.22 -5.08
CA ALA A 74 4.44 9.57 -5.49
C ALA A 74 4.24 8.06 -5.60
N ASP A 75 5.24 7.37 -6.13
CA ASP A 75 5.28 5.92 -6.26
C ASP A 75 5.07 5.21 -4.92
N HIS A 76 4.33 4.10 -4.95
CA HIS A 76 4.10 3.20 -3.81
C HIS A 76 3.48 3.86 -2.56
N GLN A 77 2.83 5.01 -2.72
CA GLN A 77 2.05 5.63 -1.66
C GLN A 77 0.72 4.90 -1.49
N ARG A 78 0.35 4.64 -0.24
CA ARG A 78 -0.96 4.10 0.10
C ARG A 78 -1.94 5.25 0.37
N TRP A 79 -3.13 5.13 -0.19
CA TRP A 79 -4.17 6.15 -0.13
C TRP A 79 -5.48 5.53 0.29
N GLU A 80 -6.26 6.29 1.06
CA GLU A 80 -7.66 6.01 1.34
C GLU A 80 -8.50 7.10 0.68
N VAL A 81 -9.47 6.70 -0.13
CA VAL A 81 -10.51 7.58 -0.66
C VAL A 81 -11.81 7.23 0.05
N SER A 82 -12.47 8.24 0.56
CA SER A 82 -13.76 8.16 1.24
C SER A 82 -14.79 8.92 0.42
N ALA A 83 -16.01 8.38 0.29
CA ALA A 83 -17.11 9.08 -0.35
C ALA A 83 -18.41 8.85 0.42
N ALA A 84 -19.17 9.91 0.64
CA ALA A 84 -20.51 9.85 1.24
C ALA A 84 -21.57 9.83 0.13
N LEU A 85 -22.27 8.71 -0.03
CA LEU A 85 -23.12 8.40 -1.18
C LEU A 85 -24.51 7.91 -0.76
N GLN A 86 -25.50 8.22 -1.60
CA GLN A 86 -26.86 7.74 -1.49
C GLN A 86 -27.40 7.45 -2.90
N THR A 87 -28.27 6.45 -3.06
CA THR A 87 -28.93 6.16 -4.36
C THR A 87 -30.44 6.05 -4.25
N ASN A 88 -31.11 6.34 -5.36
CA ASN A 88 -32.54 6.08 -5.53
C ASN A 88 -32.81 5.48 -6.93
N PRO A 89 -33.35 4.25 -7.06
CA PRO A 89 -33.66 3.33 -5.96
C PRO A 89 -32.40 2.89 -5.18
N PRO A 90 -32.55 2.40 -3.93
CA PRO A 90 -31.41 1.87 -3.17
C PRO A 90 -30.76 0.69 -3.89
N GLY A 91 -29.45 0.55 -3.72
CA GLY A 91 -28.67 -0.56 -4.28
C GLY A 91 -28.30 -0.40 -5.76
N VAL A 92 -28.56 0.77 -6.36
CA VAL A 92 -28.06 1.05 -7.71
C VAL A 92 -26.53 1.06 -7.69
N SER A 93 -25.94 0.38 -8.66
CA SER A 93 -24.48 0.27 -8.77
C SER A 93 -23.87 1.64 -9.02
N SER A 94 -22.87 1.97 -8.23
CA SER A 94 -22.06 3.18 -8.31
C SER A 94 -20.59 2.80 -8.32
N TYR A 95 -19.70 3.76 -8.57
CA TYR A 95 -18.28 3.48 -8.61
C TYR A 95 -17.43 4.66 -8.18
N ILE A 96 -16.25 4.34 -7.63
CA ILE A 96 -15.12 5.26 -7.52
C ILE A 96 -14.04 4.73 -8.46
N ARG A 97 -13.55 5.57 -9.36
CA ARG A 97 -12.44 5.25 -10.25
C ARG A 97 -11.29 6.23 -10.03
N VAL A 98 -10.09 5.69 -9.90
CA VAL A 98 -8.86 6.46 -9.68
C VAL A 98 -7.98 6.33 -10.93
N TYR A 99 -7.67 7.46 -11.55
CA TYR A 99 -6.75 7.56 -12.69
C TYR A 99 -5.37 8.00 -12.20
N MET A 100 -4.33 7.20 -12.41
CA MET A 100 -2.98 7.40 -11.87
C MET A 100 -1.97 7.77 -12.96
N GLY A 101 -1.69 9.08 -13.08
CA GLY A 101 -0.63 9.64 -13.91
C GLY A 101 -0.67 9.31 -15.41
N SER A 102 0.46 9.55 -16.09
CA SER A 102 0.66 9.32 -17.54
C SER A 102 0.74 7.85 -17.93
N SER A 103 0.86 6.94 -16.96
CA SER A 103 0.93 5.49 -17.18
C SER A 103 -0.37 4.88 -17.72
N GLY A 104 -1.48 5.63 -17.68
CA GLY A 104 -2.81 5.11 -18.00
C GLY A 104 -3.35 4.11 -16.98
N ALA A 105 -2.65 3.89 -15.87
CA ALA A 105 -3.11 3.01 -14.81
C ALA A 105 -4.40 3.56 -14.18
N GLN A 106 -5.42 2.72 -14.11
CA GLN A 106 -6.68 3.04 -13.46
C GLN A 106 -7.10 1.92 -12.52
N ARG A 107 -7.78 2.28 -11.44
CA ARG A 107 -8.45 1.33 -10.54
C ARG A 107 -9.89 1.76 -10.35
N GLU A 108 -10.79 0.79 -10.37
CA GLU A 108 -12.21 0.99 -10.16
C GLU A 108 -12.69 0.18 -8.96
N PHE A 109 -13.57 0.78 -8.18
CA PHE A 109 -14.20 0.20 -7.03
C PHE A 109 -15.71 0.33 -7.20
N CYS A 110 -16.41 -0.79 -7.36
CA CYS A 110 -17.87 -0.80 -7.45
C CYS A 110 -18.49 -0.73 -6.05
N LEU A 111 -19.51 0.10 -5.91
CA LEU A 111 -20.23 0.38 -4.67
C LEU A 111 -21.74 0.21 -4.92
N THR A 112 -22.50 -0.05 -3.86
CA THR A 112 -23.97 -0.16 -3.92
C THR A 112 -24.56 0.59 -2.72
N PRO A 113 -24.67 1.93 -2.80
CA PRO A 113 -25.21 2.74 -1.72
C PRO A 113 -26.67 2.42 -1.41
N SER A 114 -27.11 2.67 -0.18
CA SER A 114 -28.54 2.58 0.19
C SER A 114 -29.30 3.86 -0.17
N ASP A 115 -30.53 3.96 0.32
CA ASP A 115 -31.40 5.14 0.22
C ASP A 115 -31.09 6.20 1.30
N GLN A 116 -30.08 5.96 2.15
CA GLN A 116 -29.55 6.92 3.11
C GLN A 116 -28.08 7.24 2.81
N PRO A 117 -27.57 8.40 3.22
CA PRO A 117 -26.15 8.74 3.07
C PRO A 117 -25.25 7.75 3.82
N GLU A 118 -24.38 7.05 3.07
CA GLU A 118 -23.42 6.07 3.58
C GLU A 118 -21.98 6.43 3.19
N ILE A 119 -21.04 6.21 4.11
CA ILE A 119 -19.63 6.48 3.87
C ILE A 119 -18.92 5.21 3.39
N PHE A 120 -18.42 5.26 2.15
CA PHE A 120 -17.60 4.21 1.55
C PHE A 120 -16.14 4.56 1.60
N LYS A 121 -15.29 3.62 2.01
CA LYS A 121 -13.84 3.79 2.08
C LYS A 121 -13.15 2.75 1.21
N VAL A 122 -12.31 3.21 0.29
CA VAL A 122 -11.52 2.37 -0.59
C VAL A 122 -10.04 2.70 -0.42
N VAL A 123 -9.20 1.68 -0.46
CA VAL A 123 -7.76 1.81 -0.25
C VAL A 123 -7.02 1.32 -1.48
N PHE A 124 -6.03 2.08 -1.94
CA PHE A 124 -5.19 1.70 -3.06
C PHE A 124 -3.73 2.10 -2.83
N THR A 125 -2.86 1.61 -3.72
CA THR A 125 -1.44 1.96 -3.75
C THR A 125 -1.07 2.42 -5.15
N THR A 126 -0.35 3.54 -5.24
CA THR A 126 0.11 4.09 -6.51
C THR A 126 1.20 3.21 -7.12
N PRO A 127 1.15 2.92 -8.44
CA PRO A 127 2.22 2.22 -9.14
C PRO A 127 3.47 3.11 -9.31
N VAL A 128 4.55 2.50 -9.78
CA VAL A 128 5.78 3.22 -10.19
C VAL A 128 5.47 4.19 -11.34
N GLY A 129 6.06 5.39 -11.31
CA GLY A 129 5.83 6.45 -12.28
C GLY A 129 4.58 7.28 -12.02
N THR A 130 3.98 7.20 -10.83
CA THR A 130 2.83 8.02 -10.46
C THR A 130 3.31 9.36 -9.92
N ASN A 131 2.94 10.44 -10.61
CA ASN A 131 3.14 11.83 -10.15
C ASN A 131 1.86 12.44 -9.55
N GLY A 132 0.73 11.76 -9.68
CA GLY A 132 -0.55 12.20 -9.15
C GLY A 132 -1.70 11.34 -9.65
N PHE A 133 -2.88 11.59 -9.11
CA PHE A 133 -4.09 10.91 -9.54
C PHE A 133 -5.31 11.82 -9.54
N ARG A 134 -6.34 11.39 -10.28
CA ARG A 134 -7.65 12.05 -10.34
C ARG A 134 -8.73 11.04 -9.99
N ILE A 135 -9.80 11.52 -9.40
CA ILE A 135 -10.94 10.71 -9.01
C ILE A 135 -12.11 10.99 -9.94
N GLU A 136 -12.69 9.91 -10.46
CA GLU A 136 -14.02 9.87 -11.05
C GLU A 136 -14.95 9.12 -10.11
N ILE A 137 -16.17 9.61 -9.97
CA ILE A 137 -17.21 8.97 -9.18
C ILE A 137 -18.53 9.07 -9.94
N GLY A 138 -19.32 8.02 -9.91
CA GLY A 138 -20.54 8.00 -10.70
C GLY A 138 -21.42 6.80 -10.49
N ILE A 139 -22.47 6.74 -11.30
CA ILE A 139 -23.52 5.73 -11.31
C ILE A 139 -23.34 4.81 -12.53
N ILE A 140 -23.65 3.53 -12.36
CA ILE A 140 -23.65 2.50 -13.40
C ILE A 140 -25.09 2.09 -13.68
N GLY A 141 -25.55 2.37 -14.90
CA GLY A 141 -26.92 2.13 -15.31
C GLY A 141 -27.94 3.11 -14.72
N PRO A 142 -29.24 2.88 -14.97
CA PRO A 142 -30.30 3.81 -14.61
C PRO A 142 -30.47 4.01 -13.10
N GLY A 143 -30.67 5.25 -12.67
CA GLY A 143 -31.00 5.62 -11.30
C GLY A 143 -30.63 7.06 -10.96
N VAL A 144 -30.65 7.35 -9.66
CA VAL A 144 -30.19 8.61 -9.09
C VAL A 144 -29.06 8.32 -8.13
N LEU A 145 -27.96 9.05 -8.26
CA LEU A 145 -26.84 9.03 -7.32
C LEU A 145 -26.70 10.42 -6.70
N VAL A 146 -26.67 10.48 -5.38
CA VAL A 146 -26.37 11.69 -4.61
C VAL A 146 -24.99 11.53 -3.99
N ILE A 147 -24.14 12.54 -4.18
CA ILE A 147 -22.77 12.59 -3.71
C ILE A 147 -22.66 13.76 -2.74
N HIS A 148 -22.47 13.47 -1.46
CA HIS A 148 -22.43 14.50 -0.42
C HIS A 148 -21.01 15.01 -0.17
N ALA A 149 -20.02 14.14 -0.26
CA ALA A 149 -18.63 14.51 -0.06
C ALA A 149 -17.68 13.46 -0.64
N LEU A 150 -16.48 13.89 -1.04
CA LEU A 150 -15.33 13.05 -1.28
C LEU A 150 -14.12 13.54 -0.48
N GLU A 151 -13.39 12.58 0.07
CA GLU A 151 -12.13 12.84 0.77
C GLU A 151 -11.05 11.89 0.31
N ALA A 152 -9.80 12.34 0.30
CA ALA A 152 -8.64 11.50 0.05
C ALA A 152 -7.54 11.79 1.06
N PHE A 153 -7.06 10.73 1.70
CA PHE A 153 -6.02 10.80 2.71
C PHE A 153 -4.86 9.92 2.30
N ARG A 154 -3.65 10.49 2.37
CA ARG A 154 -2.44 9.69 2.26
C ARG A 154 -2.32 8.86 3.53
N ARG A 155 -2.41 7.54 3.39
CA ARG A 155 -2.18 6.60 4.48
C ARG A 155 -0.71 6.24 4.47
N TYR A 156 0.07 6.87 5.33
CA TYR A 156 1.42 6.36 5.61
C TYR A 156 1.27 4.94 6.19
N PRO A 157 2.23 4.02 5.99
CA PRO A 157 2.37 2.94 6.97
C PRO A 157 2.42 3.59 8.37
N HIS A 158 1.95 2.90 9.41
CA HIS A 158 1.90 3.35 10.81
C HIS A 158 3.30 3.63 11.43
N GLN A 159 4.22 4.20 10.68
CA GLN A 159 5.47 4.79 11.14
C GLN A 159 5.43 6.26 10.75
N THR A 160 5.31 7.12 11.77
CA THR A 160 5.29 8.57 11.65
C THR A 160 6.64 9.05 11.11
N VAL A 161 6.77 9.07 9.79
CA VAL A 161 7.94 9.61 9.13
C VAL A 161 7.67 11.07 8.83
N LYS A 162 8.26 11.98 9.62
CA LYS A 162 8.34 13.38 9.21
C LYS A 162 9.29 13.46 8.02
N LEU A 163 8.91 14.24 7.02
CA LEU A 163 9.79 14.59 5.89
C LEU A 163 10.18 16.06 6.05
N ASP A 164 11.40 16.42 5.68
CA ASP A 164 11.86 17.80 5.61
C ASP A 164 11.25 18.54 4.42
N GLU A 165 11.54 19.85 4.32
CA GLU A 165 11.08 20.75 3.23
C GLU A 165 11.48 20.27 1.82
N LYS A 166 12.33 19.24 1.72
CA LYS A 166 12.84 18.65 0.47
C LYS A 166 12.41 17.19 0.30
N GLY A 167 11.50 16.68 1.14
CA GLY A 167 10.97 15.33 1.05
C GLY A 167 11.88 14.23 1.60
N LYS A 168 12.92 14.56 2.39
CA LYS A 168 13.79 13.57 3.05
C LYS A 168 13.34 13.26 4.47
N LEU A 169 13.51 12.01 4.90
CA LEU A 169 13.24 11.54 6.26
C LEU A 169 13.88 12.41 7.35
N PHE A 170 13.05 12.90 8.27
CA PHE A 170 13.38 13.80 9.36
C PHE A 170 13.12 13.08 10.70
N ALA A 171 14.18 12.52 11.32
CA ALA A 171 14.09 11.84 12.62
C ALA A 171 14.61 12.77 13.73
N ASN A 172 13.72 13.59 14.31
CA ASN A 172 14.13 14.61 15.29
C ASN A 172 14.05 14.20 16.75
N ARG A 173 13.45 13.06 17.10
CA ARG A 173 13.31 12.67 18.50
C ARG A 173 12.85 11.23 18.65
N VAL A 174 13.50 10.47 19.53
CA VAL A 174 12.97 9.22 20.10
C VAL A 174 12.16 9.61 21.33
N ASP A 175 10.84 9.69 21.22
CA ASP A 175 9.97 10.20 22.28
C ASP A 175 9.57 9.15 23.34
N ALA A 176 9.87 7.85 23.12
CA ALA A 176 9.68 6.83 24.15
C ALA A 176 10.56 5.59 23.93
N VAL A 177 11.31 5.20 24.96
CA VAL A 177 11.87 3.85 25.10
C VAL A 177 10.84 3.02 25.87
N GLY A 178 10.21 2.06 25.19
CA GLY A 178 9.32 1.09 25.84
C GLY A 178 10.11 0.21 26.80
N GLN A 179 9.75 0.30 28.09
CA GLN A 179 10.05 -0.63 29.19
C GLN A 179 11.45 -1.27 29.21
N ILE A 180 12.32 -0.76 30.10
CA ILE A 180 13.51 -1.47 30.57
C ILE A 180 13.00 -2.73 31.29
N GLN A 181 13.16 -3.90 30.66
CA GLN A 181 12.98 -5.17 31.36
C GLN A 181 13.98 -5.22 32.52
N SER A 182 13.47 -5.39 33.73
CA SER A 182 14.26 -5.48 34.95
C SER A 182 15.32 -6.59 34.84
N PRO A 183 16.52 -6.41 35.44
CA PRO A 183 17.62 -7.34 35.26
C PRO A 183 17.30 -8.73 35.81
N VAL A 184 17.67 -9.74 35.04
CA VAL A 184 17.59 -11.15 35.41
C VAL A 184 18.55 -11.42 36.57
N ASN A 185 18.02 -11.92 37.70
CA ASN A 185 18.84 -12.37 38.83
C ASN A 185 19.72 -13.56 38.43
N VAL A 186 21.03 -13.32 38.33
CA VAL A 186 22.02 -14.39 38.17
C VAL A 186 22.30 -14.98 39.54
N LYS A 187 21.95 -16.26 39.75
CA LYS A 187 22.32 -17.02 40.95
C LYS A 187 23.83 -17.14 41.06
N LEU A 188 24.43 -16.44 42.03
CA LEU A 188 25.77 -16.70 42.51
C LEU A 188 25.81 -18.09 43.19
N ILE A 189 26.46 -19.06 42.55
CA ILE A 189 26.88 -20.29 43.20
C ILE A 189 28.36 -20.13 43.58
N SER A 190 28.60 -19.55 44.75
CA SER A 190 29.73 -19.95 45.60
C SER A 190 29.45 -19.48 47.03
N PRO A 191 29.37 -20.40 48.02
CA PRO A 191 29.03 -20.06 49.39
C PRO A 191 30.30 -19.92 50.20
N LEU A 192 30.83 -18.70 50.36
CA LEU A 192 31.70 -18.33 51.49
C LEU A 192 31.88 -16.80 51.47
N PRO A 193 31.36 -16.06 52.47
CA PRO A 193 31.62 -14.63 52.58
C PRO A 193 33.03 -14.43 53.12
N ILE A 194 33.96 -13.95 52.28
CA ILE A 194 35.20 -13.33 52.78
C ILE A 194 34.81 -11.90 53.17
N PRO A 195 34.89 -11.50 54.45
CA PRO A 195 34.63 -10.12 54.83
C PRO A 195 35.81 -9.28 54.38
N VAL A 196 35.66 -8.60 53.23
CA VAL A 196 36.61 -7.58 52.80
C VAL A 196 36.10 -6.25 53.34
N SER A 197 36.69 -5.76 54.43
CA SER A 197 36.48 -4.38 54.88
C SER A 197 37.19 -3.44 53.91
N PHE A 198 36.43 -2.86 52.98
CA PHE A 198 36.93 -1.87 52.04
C PHE A 198 36.93 -0.49 52.70
N GLN A 199 38.09 -0.05 53.21
CA GLN A 199 38.33 1.37 53.48
C GLN A 199 39.04 1.97 52.26
N SER A 200 38.25 2.57 51.37
CA SER A 200 38.79 3.44 50.33
C SER A 200 38.76 4.87 50.84
N THR A 201 39.94 5.45 51.06
CA THR A 201 40.12 6.91 51.03
C THR A 201 39.73 7.38 49.63
N VAL A 202 38.54 7.97 49.51
CA VAL A 202 38.14 8.70 48.31
C VAL A 202 39.01 9.97 48.27
N THR A 203 40.18 9.87 47.64
CA THR A 203 40.82 11.06 47.09
C THR A 203 39.88 11.54 46.01
N ASN A 204 39.11 12.58 46.32
CA ASN A 204 38.27 13.30 45.40
C ASN A 204 39.14 13.83 44.24
N ASP A 205 39.39 12.99 43.23
CA ASP A 205 39.85 13.42 41.91
C ASP A 205 38.62 13.99 41.16
N ILE A 206 38.03 15.03 41.77
CA ILE A 206 37.00 15.85 41.14
C ILE A 206 37.78 16.82 40.26
N ARG A 207 38.05 16.39 39.03
CA ARG A 207 38.58 17.23 37.97
C ARG A 207 37.52 17.46 36.91
N ASP A 208 37.68 18.54 36.16
CA ASP A 208 36.81 18.83 35.04
C ASP A 208 36.93 17.75 33.96
N ILE A 209 35.77 17.31 33.47
CA ILE A 209 35.65 16.45 32.29
C ILE A 209 36.09 17.23 31.05
N THR A 210 37.00 16.66 30.27
CA THR A 210 37.52 17.29 29.04
C THR A 210 37.23 16.42 27.82
N PRO A 211 36.74 16.98 26.70
CA PRO A 211 36.43 16.21 25.49
C PRO A 211 37.63 15.45 24.88
N LEU A 212 38.86 15.85 25.23
CA LEU A 212 40.11 15.25 24.74
C LEU A 212 40.49 13.95 25.47
N ARG A 213 39.98 13.73 26.68
CA ARG A 213 40.32 12.56 27.52
C ARG A 213 39.10 11.75 27.92
N ASP A 214 37.98 12.44 28.13
CA ASP A 214 36.77 11.89 28.69
C ASP A 214 35.72 11.84 27.57
N GLY A 215 35.29 10.64 27.19
CA GLY A 215 34.38 10.41 26.08
C GLY A 215 33.38 9.31 26.40
N ILE A 216 32.20 9.39 25.80
CA ILE A 216 31.15 8.39 25.94
C ILE A 216 31.28 7.39 24.77
N ARG A 217 31.45 6.10 25.07
CA ARG A 217 31.34 5.03 24.07
C ARG A 217 29.96 4.40 24.15
N LEU A 218 29.25 4.41 23.02
CA LEU A 218 27.97 3.74 22.88
C LEU A 218 28.19 2.37 22.25
N TYR A 219 27.54 1.35 22.79
CA TYR A 219 27.59 -0.02 22.30
C TYR A 219 26.22 -0.44 21.78
N SER A 220 26.18 -1.31 20.78
CA SER A 220 24.96 -1.98 20.33
C SER A 220 24.46 -2.96 21.39
N SER A 221 23.24 -3.48 21.21
CA SER A 221 22.67 -4.54 22.06
C SER A 221 23.52 -5.82 22.09
N GLU A 222 24.40 -6.02 21.10
CA GLU A 222 25.33 -7.15 21.01
C GLU A 222 26.72 -6.84 21.58
N GLY A 223 26.91 -5.65 22.18
CA GLY A 223 28.17 -5.26 22.81
C GLY A 223 29.23 -4.70 21.85
N ASN A 224 28.90 -4.49 20.57
CA ASN A 224 29.83 -3.91 19.59
C ASN A 224 29.81 -2.37 19.67
N PRO A 225 30.97 -1.68 19.65
CA PRO A 225 31.01 -0.22 19.71
C PRO A 225 30.40 0.39 18.45
N LEU A 226 29.54 1.39 18.62
CA LEU A 226 28.97 2.15 17.52
C LEU A 226 30.02 3.12 16.96
N ALA A 227 30.13 3.17 15.64
CA ALA A 227 31.09 4.04 14.96
C ALA A 227 30.66 5.52 15.05
N SER A 228 31.58 6.40 15.43
CA SER A 228 31.40 7.86 15.43
C SER A 228 32.43 8.57 14.56
N THR A 229 32.14 9.80 14.15
CA THR A 229 33.12 10.71 13.54
C THR A 229 33.99 11.37 14.64
N PRO A 230 35.19 11.89 14.29
CA PRO A 230 36.02 12.67 15.22
C PRO A 230 35.30 13.88 15.85
N ASP A 231 34.29 14.38 15.16
CA ASP A 231 33.39 15.48 15.48
C ASP A 231 32.14 15.02 16.29
N GLY A 232 32.06 13.75 16.68
CA GLY A 232 31.07 13.24 17.62
C GLY A 232 29.73 12.81 17.01
N MET A 233 29.63 12.73 15.67
CA MET A 233 28.41 12.28 15.00
C MET A 233 28.38 10.75 14.87
N LEU A 234 27.21 10.16 15.08
CA LEU A 234 26.98 8.72 14.91
C LEU A 234 26.97 8.35 13.42
N LYS A 235 27.78 7.39 13.00
CA LYS A 235 27.69 6.78 11.67
C LYS A 235 26.72 5.61 11.71
N VAL A 236 25.48 5.83 11.25
CA VAL A 236 24.51 4.76 11.02
C VAL A 236 24.66 4.28 9.58
N GLN A 237 25.19 3.07 9.42
CA GLN A 237 25.16 2.40 8.12
C GLN A 237 23.78 1.76 7.94
N VAL A 238 22.90 2.43 7.20
CA VAL A 238 21.65 1.82 6.72
C VAL A 238 22.05 0.85 5.62
N VAL A 239 22.08 -0.45 5.94
CA VAL A 239 22.20 -1.47 4.91
C VAL A 239 20.89 -1.45 4.14
N ASN A 240 20.93 -0.96 2.90
CA ASN A 240 19.80 -1.01 1.99
C ASN A 240 19.53 -2.48 1.67
N THR A 241 18.65 -3.13 2.43
CA THR A 241 18.25 -4.52 2.20
C THR A 241 17.08 -4.58 1.22
N ASP A 242 17.14 -3.83 0.12
CA ASP A 242 16.38 -4.15 -1.11
C ASP A 242 17.03 -5.38 -1.76
N ASN A 243 17.13 -6.44 -0.97
CA ASN A 243 17.70 -7.67 -1.44
C ASN A 243 16.65 -8.24 -2.41
N TYR A 244 17.12 -8.71 -3.55
CA TYR A 244 16.31 -9.38 -4.56
C TYR A 244 16.58 -10.87 -4.49
N ARG A 245 15.52 -11.69 -4.49
CA ARG A 245 15.62 -13.14 -4.56
C ARG A 245 15.04 -13.62 -5.88
N GLU A 246 15.79 -14.46 -6.57
CA GLU A 246 15.29 -15.24 -7.70
C GLU A 246 15.54 -16.72 -7.45
N SER A 247 14.61 -17.56 -7.87
CA SER A 247 14.90 -18.98 -8.10
C SER A 247 14.22 -19.47 -9.37
N ILE A 248 14.86 -20.45 -10.00
CA ILE A 248 14.44 -21.00 -11.29
C ILE A 248 14.13 -22.48 -11.11
N GLU A 249 13.02 -22.91 -11.69
CA GLU A 249 12.59 -24.30 -11.74
C GLU A 249 12.35 -24.70 -13.21
N TYR A 250 12.84 -25.89 -13.59
CA TYR A 250 12.65 -26.45 -14.92
C TYR A 250 11.74 -27.66 -14.81
N VAL A 251 10.58 -27.61 -15.48
CA VAL A 251 9.56 -28.66 -15.38
C VAL A 251 9.08 -29.10 -16.76
N MET A 252 8.53 -30.31 -16.83
CA MET A 252 7.87 -30.84 -18.02
C MET A 252 6.37 -30.91 -17.78
N ALA A 253 5.61 -29.98 -18.36
CA ALA A 253 4.16 -30.04 -18.36
C ALA A 253 3.70 -31.17 -19.28
N ASN A 254 2.67 -31.89 -18.84
CA ASN A 254 2.01 -32.96 -19.59
C ASN A 254 0.49 -32.87 -19.40
N VAL A 255 -0.26 -33.81 -19.96
CA VAL A 255 -1.73 -33.80 -19.91
C VAL A 255 -2.26 -33.88 -18.47
N MET A 256 -1.53 -34.55 -17.57
CA MET A 256 -1.84 -34.59 -16.14
C MET A 256 -1.30 -33.33 -15.45
N SER A 257 -2.13 -32.73 -14.61
CA SER A 257 -1.72 -31.62 -13.76
C SER A 257 -0.60 -32.02 -12.81
N ALA A 258 0.45 -31.22 -12.79
CA ALA A 258 1.52 -31.29 -11.81
C ALA A 258 1.70 -29.92 -11.15
N THR A 259 2.45 -29.87 -10.06
CA THR A 259 2.70 -28.64 -9.30
C THR A 259 4.18 -28.39 -9.12
N THR A 260 4.56 -27.12 -9.08
CA THR A 260 5.89 -26.71 -8.64
C THR A 260 6.09 -27.00 -7.16
N GLU A 261 7.33 -26.84 -6.68
CA GLU A 261 7.58 -26.83 -5.25
C GLU A 261 6.73 -25.76 -4.54
N THR A 262 6.21 -26.12 -3.37
CA THR A 262 5.55 -25.15 -2.48
C THR A 262 6.58 -24.19 -1.90
N ARG A 263 6.32 -22.89 -2.00
CA ARG A 263 7.18 -21.83 -1.47
C ARG A 263 6.50 -21.12 -0.30
N ASP A 264 7.20 -21.01 0.82
CA ASP A 264 6.84 -20.11 1.92
C ASP A 264 7.29 -18.69 1.56
N ILE A 265 6.33 -17.78 1.53
CA ILE A 265 6.53 -16.37 1.17
C ILE A 265 6.27 -15.42 2.34
N SER A 266 6.15 -15.95 3.57
CA SER A 266 5.87 -15.15 4.78
C SER A 266 6.86 -14.02 5.04
N SER A 267 8.11 -14.16 4.59
CA SER A 267 9.18 -13.17 4.76
C SER A 267 9.35 -12.25 3.54
N LEU A 268 8.47 -12.31 2.54
CA LEU A 268 8.59 -11.55 1.30
C LEU A 268 7.55 -10.43 1.27
N LYS A 269 7.95 -9.22 0.87
CA LYS A 269 7.04 -8.08 0.67
C LYS A 269 6.24 -8.19 -0.61
N VAL A 270 6.90 -8.62 -1.69
CA VAL A 270 6.31 -8.79 -3.03
C VAL A 270 6.97 -9.99 -3.69
N PHE A 271 6.19 -10.77 -4.42
CA PHE A 271 6.68 -11.83 -5.29
C PHE A 271 5.87 -11.89 -6.59
N SER A 272 6.47 -12.46 -7.62
CA SER A 272 5.81 -12.84 -8.87
C SER A 272 6.42 -14.12 -9.41
N TYR A 273 5.64 -14.84 -10.21
CA TYR A 273 6.15 -15.89 -11.07
C TYR A 273 6.24 -15.38 -12.50
N ALA A 274 7.22 -15.88 -13.25
CA ALA A 274 7.26 -15.79 -14.70
C ALA A 274 7.40 -17.20 -15.27
N VAL A 275 6.58 -17.55 -16.25
CA VAL A 275 6.58 -18.88 -16.87
C VAL A 275 6.87 -18.74 -18.35
N HIS A 276 7.99 -19.29 -18.79
CA HIS A 276 8.35 -19.40 -20.20
C HIS A 276 8.12 -20.82 -20.68
N ASN A 277 7.23 -20.96 -21.65
CA ASN A 277 7.02 -22.22 -22.36
C ASN A 277 8.03 -22.33 -23.51
N ARG A 278 9.00 -23.24 -23.39
CA ARG A 278 10.02 -23.48 -24.44
C ARG A 278 9.57 -24.55 -25.45
N GLY A 279 8.36 -25.06 -25.31
CA GLY A 279 7.78 -26.10 -26.15
C GLY A 279 7.06 -25.58 -27.38
N LEU A 280 6.58 -26.52 -28.18
CA LEU A 280 5.76 -26.27 -29.38
C LEU A 280 4.25 -26.36 -29.10
N VAL A 281 3.86 -26.78 -27.90
CA VAL A 281 2.46 -26.91 -27.47
C VAL A 281 2.21 -25.96 -26.30
N SER A 282 1.04 -25.33 -26.28
CA SER A 282 0.62 -24.47 -25.17
C SER A 282 0.53 -25.23 -23.84
N ALA A 283 0.87 -24.55 -22.76
CA ALA A 283 0.66 -25.01 -21.40
C ALA A 283 -0.40 -24.17 -20.71
N TYR A 284 -1.09 -24.75 -19.74
CA TYR A 284 -2.10 -24.09 -18.91
C TYR A 284 -1.59 -24.05 -17.49
N VAL A 285 -1.61 -22.87 -16.88
CA VAL A 285 -0.99 -22.60 -15.58
C VAL A 285 -1.94 -21.82 -14.68
N VAL A 286 -2.00 -22.22 -13.41
CA VAL A 286 -2.81 -21.60 -12.34
C VAL A 286 -1.90 -21.26 -11.16
N LEU A 287 -2.03 -20.06 -10.61
CA LEU A 287 -1.41 -19.71 -9.33
C LEU A 287 -2.28 -20.20 -8.17
N GLY A 288 -1.72 -21.07 -7.34
CA GLY A 288 -2.34 -21.55 -6.12
C GLY A 288 -1.75 -20.87 -4.89
N ILE A 289 -2.62 -20.50 -3.96
CA ILE A 289 -2.26 -19.92 -2.66
C ILE A 289 -2.85 -20.76 -1.52
N SER A 290 -2.18 -20.77 -0.37
CA SER A 290 -2.56 -21.58 0.78
C SER A 290 -2.10 -20.97 2.11
N PRO A 291 -2.91 -21.05 3.17
CA PRO A 291 -2.49 -20.61 4.51
C PRO A 291 -1.54 -21.61 5.19
N ASP A 292 -1.65 -22.91 4.88
CA ASP A 292 -0.99 -24.01 5.61
C ASP A 292 -0.15 -24.95 4.72
N GLY A 293 -0.20 -24.78 3.40
CA GLY A 293 0.47 -25.64 2.41
C GLY A 293 -0.31 -26.92 2.09
N LEU A 294 -1.47 -27.15 2.73
CA LEU A 294 -2.29 -28.35 2.59
C LEU A 294 -3.57 -28.05 1.81
N ILE A 295 -4.26 -26.96 2.16
CA ILE A 295 -5.50 -26.54 1.50
C ILE A 295 -5.19 -25.43 0.50
N TRP A 296 -5.53 -25.65 -0.77
CA TRP A 296 -5.14 -24.76 -1.86
C TRP A 296 -6.36 -24.07 -2.47
N TYR A 297 -6.24 -22.76 -2.65
CA TYR A 297 -7.18 -21.93 -3.38
C TYR A 297 -6.54 -21.45 -4.70
N SER A 298 -7.29 -21.50 -5.79
CA SER A 298 -6.85 -20.96 -7.08
C SER A 298 -7.03 -19.45 -7.09
N ASP A 299 -5.94 -18.72 -6.96
CA ASP A 299 -5.94 -17.25 -6.88
C ASP A 299 -6.24 -16.57 -8.23
N SER A 300 -5.99 -17.29 -9.32
CA SER A 300 -6.34 -16.85 -10.67
C SER A 300 -7.07 -17.93 -11.45
N PHE A 301 -7.78 -17.52 -12.49
CA PHE A 301 -8.19 -18.46 -13.55
C PHE A 301 -6.96 -19.09 -14.19
N GLU A 302 -7.16 -20.27 -14.77
CA GLU A 302 -6.15 -20.96 -15.57
C GLU A 302 -5.81 -20.11 -16.80
N LYS A 303 -4.52 -19.82 -16.98
CA LYS A 303 -4.02 -19.02 -18.09
C LYS A 303 -3.24 -19.89 -19.04
N GLU A 304 -3.42 -19.65 -20.33
CA GLU A 304 -2.63 -20.28 -21.37
C GLU A 304 -1.29 -19.56 -21.55
N VAL A 305 -0.20 -20.32 -21.43
CA VAL A 305 1.15 -19.94 -21.82
C VAL A 305 1.42 -20.58 -23.18
N VAL A 306 1.21 -19.80 -24.24
CA VAL A 306 1.37 -20.23 -25.63
C VAL A 306 2.78 -20.78 -25.90
N ALA A 307 2.94 -21.58 -26.94
CA ALA A 307 4.24 -22.11 -27.37
C ALA A 307 5.26 -20.96 -27.58
N SER A 308 6.48 -21.14 -27.05
CA SER A 308 7.53 -20.09 -27.02
C SER A 308 7.13 -18.78 -26.31
N GLY A 309 6.04 -18.79 -25.54
CA GLY A 309 5.50 -17.61 -24.84
C GLY A 309 5.99 -17.49 -23.40
N LEU A 310 6.08 -16.25 -22.92
CA LEU A 310 6.38 -15.89 -21.53
C LEU A 310 5.16 -15.19 -20.92
N LEU A 311 4.73 -15.63 -19.74
CA LEU A 311 3.60 -15.02 -19.03
C LEU A 311 3.90 -14.81 -17.54
N PRO A 312 3.65 -13.62 -16.98
CA PRO A 312 3.78 -13.36 -15.56
C PRO A 312 2.51 -13.73 -14.77
N PHE A 313 2.70 -14.15 -13.52
CA PHE A 313 1.65 -14.44 -12.56
C PHE A 313 1.93 -13.69 -11.25
N THR A 314 0.95 -12.93 -10.80
CA THR A 314 0.98 -12.15 -9.55
C THR A 314 -0.21 -12.53 -8.71
N SER A 315 -0.05 -12.45 -7.40
CA SER A 315 -1.12 -12.83 -6.50
C SER A 315 -2.10 -11.69 -6.24
N SER A 316 -3.40 -11.99 -6.17
CA SER A 316 -4.44 -11.01 -5.82
C SER A 316 -4.65 -10.92 -4.30
N TYR A 317 -4.33 -11.99 -3.58
CA TYR A 317 -4.43 -12.10 -2.13
C TYR A 317 -3.09 -12.47 -1.51
N PHE A 318 -2.93 -12.26 -0.20
CA PHE A 318 -1.71 -12.63 0.52
C PHE A 318 -1.97 -13.81 1.45
N LEU A 319 -1.44 -14.98 1.12
CA LEU A 319 -1.36 -16.15 2.00
C LEU A 319 0.07 -16.70 2.04
N ARG A 320 0.41 -17.41 3.12
CA ARG A 320 1.79 -17.80 3.44
C ARG A 320 2.46 -18.67 2.37
N TYR A 321 1.73 -19.58 1.73
CA TYR A 321 2.29 -20.55 0.80
C TYR A 321 1.77 -20.36 -0.61
N VAL A 322 2.65 -20.53 -1.58
CA VAL A 322 2.32 -20.40 -3.01
C VAL A 322 2.94 -21.51 -3.83
N ARG A 323 2.28 -21.85 -4.94
CA ARG A 323 2.80 -22.77 -5.97
C ARG A 323 2.10 -22.51 -7.30
N LEU A 324 2.66 -23.02 -8.39
CA LEU A 324 1.96 -23.10 -9.67
C LEU A 324 1.48 -24.51 -9.92
N THR A 325 0.26 -24.65 -10.43
CA THR A 325 -0.23 -25.89 -11.05
C THR A 325 -0.13 -25.72 -12.55
N TYR A 326 0.40 -26.71 -13.26
CA TYR A 326 0.60 -26.65 -14.71
C TYR A 326 0.22 -27.97 -15.39
N ARG A 327 -0.26 -27.86 -16.63
CA ARG A 327 -0.60 -28.99 -17.53
C ARG A 327 -0.56 -28.57 -19.00
N THR A 328 -0.72 -29.51 -19.91
CA THR A 328 -1.01 -29.26 -21.33
C THR A 328 -2.37 -29.88 -21.71
N SER A 329 -2.95 -29.49 -22.84
CA SER A 329 -4.13 -30.17 -23.39
C SER A 329 -3.76 -31.43 -24.16
N SER A 330 -2.56 -31.47 -24.74
CA SER A 330 -1.98 -32.63 -25.41
C SER A 330 -0.44 -32.57 -25.35
N GLY A 331 0.22 -33.72 -25.55
CA GLY A 331 1.68 -33.80 -25.61
C GLY A 331 2.38 -33.33 -24.34
N THR A 332 3.58 -32.76 -24.49
CA THR A 332 4.39 -32.23 -23.40
C THR A 332 4.98 -30.87 -23.73
N ALA A 333 5.12 -29.99 -22.73
CA ALA A 333 5.72 -28.67 -22.88
C ALA A 333 6.81 -28.44 -21.80
N PRO A 334 8.08 -28.25 -22.18
CA PRO A 334 9.12 -27.84 -21.24
C PRO A 334 8.88 -26.39 -20.78
N LEU A 335 8.71 -26.19 -19.48
CA LEU A 335 8.54 -24.87 -18.87
C LEU A 335 9.80 -24.47 -18.09
N THR A 336 10.16 -23.20 -18.18
CA THR A 336 11.08 -22.55 -17.25
C THR A 336 10.28 -21.58 -16.39
N ILE A 337 10.35 -21.76 -15.07
CA ILE A 337 9.55 -21.01 -14.10
C ILE A 337 10.52 -20.24 -13.22
N TRP A 338 10.42 -18.91 -13.22
CA TRP A 338 11.10 -18.04 -12.28
C TRP A 338 10.13 -17.64 -11.18
N ILE A 339 10.61 -17.59 -9.95
CA ILE A 339 10.00 -16.80 -8.88
C ILE A 339 10.95 -15.66 -8.55
N GLN A 340 10.42 -14.45 -8.56
CA GLN A 340 11.17 -13.23 -8.29
C GLN A 340 10.52 -12.53 -7.09
N ALA A 341 11.32 -12.14 -6.11
CA ALA A 341 10.79 -11.58 -4.87
C ALA A 341 11.70 -10.52 -4.24
N LYS A 342 11.11 -9.69 -3.39
CA LYS A 342 11.77 -8.69 -2.55
C LYS A 342 11.35 -8.86 -1.08
N TYR A 343 12.27 -8.65 -0.15
CA TYR A 343 12.07 -8.75 1.31
C TYR A 343 11.93 -7.39 1.99
#